data_AF-A0A914B0F0-F1
#
_entry.id   AF-A0A914B0F0-F1
#
_cell.length_a   1.000
_cell.length_b   1.000
_cell.length_c   1.000
_cell.angle_alpha   90.00
_cell.angle_beta   90.00
_cell.angle_gamma   90.00
#
_symmetry.space_group_name_H-M   'P 1'
#
loop_
_entity.id
_entity.type
_entity.pdbx_description
1 polymer ?
#
loop_
_entity_poly.entity_id
_entity_poly.type
_entity_poly.pdbx_seq_one_letter_code
_entity_poly.pdbx_strand_id
1 'polypeptide(L)'
;MVLHCSTVRNRQLQFKECQGESATEMQCPSPNITDLDISNENLTFGFIMDGVTQLLTWSQDNDANLEYFEDPIITNLKVGERIDSAIKAGEIIVTIGVERCPVSLITGTTLVCELPDEAPAAGDYMGEDTGKGLPVVWVRHNNLKFRLGYLVYPSTVPLVAILVPSLVIPLSMAILLAATFVYCKQLQRKRTHDRRLLGRIVAIHLEIDSHVKRRKCQNKSALS
;
A
#
# COMPACT_ATOMS: atom_id res chain seq x y z
N MET A 1 -26.79 10.49 -34.65
CA MET A 1 -27.92 10.82 -33.76
C MET A 1 -27.38 11.25 -32.41
N VAL A 2 -27.95 12.30 -31.81
CA VAL A 2 -27.39 12.96 -30.63
C VAL A 2 -28.51 13.29 -29.64
N LEU A 3 -28.31 12.98 -28.36
CA LEU A 3 -29.21 13.44 -27.30
C LEU A 3 -28.86 14.88 -26.95
N HIS A 4 -29.87 15.75 -26.90
CA HIS A 4 -29.72 17.17 -26.71
C HIS A 4 -30.62 17.68 -25.57
N CYS A 5 -30.09 18.63 -24.80
CA CYS A 5 -30.79 19.32 -23.72
C CYS A 5 -30.65 20.84 -23.89
N SER A 6 -31.78 21.56 -23.81
CA SER A 6 -31.81 23.03 -23.84
C SER A 6 -32.82 23.59 -22.86
N THR A 7 -32.55 24.80 -22.38
CA THR A 7 -33.48 25.61 -21.61
C THR A 7 -34.13 26.69 -22.47
N VAL A 8 -35.25 27.24 -21.99
CA VAL A 8 -36.05 28.24 -22.71
C VAL A 8 -35.33 29.59 -22.83
N ARG A 9 -34.47 29.94 -21.87
CA ARG A 9 -33.76 31.23 -21.83
C ARG A 9 -32.32 31.17 -22.34
N ASN A 10 -31.63 30.05 -22.17
CA ASN A 10 -30.21 29.92 -22.50
C ASN A 10 -30.01 28.81 -23.53
N ARG A 11 -29.65 29.21 -24.77
CA ARG A 11 -29.37 28.29 -25.89
C ARG A 11 -28.01 27.60 -25.74
N GLN A 12 -27.64 27.16 -24.54
CA GLN A 12 -26.48 26.29 -24.37
C GLN A 12 -26.91 24.86 -24.70
N LEU A 13 -26.73 24.48 -25.97
CA LEU A 13 -26.98 23.13 -26.44
C LEU A 13 -25.87 22.20 -25.92
N GLN A 14 -26.17 21.41 -24.90
CA GLN A 14 -25.34 20.27 -24.49
C GLN A 14 -25.76 19.05 -25.30
N PHE A 15 -24.80 18.39 -25.94
CA PHE A 15 -25.11 17.31 -26.88
C PHE A 15 -24.13 16.14 -26.73
N LYS A 16 -24.66 14.91 -26.79
CA LYS A 16 -23.90 13.66 -26.66
C LYS A 16 -24.27 12.68 -27.76
N GLU A 17 -23.26 12.15 -28.44
CA GLU A 17 -23.45 11.15 -29.51
C GLU A 17 -24.02 9.85 -28.93
N CYS A 18 -25.07 9.34 -29.58
CA CYS A 18 -25.67 8.06 -29.25
C CYS A 18 -25.08 6.93 -30.10
N GLN A 19 -24.95 5.75 -29.51
CA GLN A 19 -24.53 4.53 -30.20
C GLN A 19 -25.76 3.66 -30.50
N GLY A 20 -26.03 3.41 -31.79
CA GLY A 20 -27.12 2.54 -32.21
C GLY A 20 -26.73 1.07 -32.06
N GLU A 21 -27.52 0.31 -31.31
CA GLU A 21 -27.30 -1.13 -31.09
C GLU A 21 -28.16 -1.98 -32.04
N SER A 22 -29.33 -1.48 -32.42
CA SER A 22 -30.19 -2.06 -33.45
C SER A 22 -31.05 -0.99 -34.14
N ALA A 23 -31.93 -1.39 -35.08
CA ALA A 23 -32.87 -0.48 -35.74
C ALA A 23 -33.92 0.11 -34.78
N THR A 24 -34.13 -0.51 -33.60
CA THR A 24 -35.14 -0.10 -32.61
C THR A 24 -34.53 0.29 -31.27
N GLU A 25 -33.23 0.11 -31.09
CA GLU A 25 -32.56 0.28 -29.81
C GLU A 25 -31.26 1.07 -29.96
N MET A 26 -31.06 2.01 -29.05
CA MET A 26 -29.89 2.87 -29.01
C MET A 26 -29.51 3.17 -27.56
N GLN A 27 -28.21 3.34 -27.34
CA GLN A 27 -27.66 3.79 -26.07
C GLN A 27 -27.15 5.22 -26.23
N CYS A 28 -27.70 6.14 -25.43
CA CYS A 28 -27.31 7.56 -25.42
C CYS A 28 -26.69 7.92 -24.06
N PRO A 29 -25.49 8.50 -24.03
CA PRO A 29 -24.98 9.13 -22.82
C PRO A 29 -25.80 10.37 -22.49
N SER A 30 -26.19 10.54 -21.23
CA SER A 30 -26.89 11.75 -20.78
C SER A 30 -25.99 12.98 -20.93
N PRO A 31 -26.53 14.12 -21.39
CA PRO A 31 -25.79 15.38 -21.46
C PRO A 31 -25.46 15.89 -20.05
N ASN A 32 -24.33 16.59 -19.94
CA ASN A 32 -23.95 17.22 -18.68
C ASN A 32 -24.74 18.51 -18.49
N ILE A 33 -25.38 18.67 -17.34
CA ILE A 33 -26.28 19.78 -17.00
C ILE A 33 -25.76 20.62 -15.82
N THR A 34 -24.54 20.35 -15.30
CA THR A 34 -24.00 21.06 -14.12
C THR A 34 -23.89 22.58 -14.34
N ASP A 35 -23.75 23.02 -15.59
CA ASP A 35 -23.63 24.44 -15.96
C ASP A 35 -24.99 25.11 -16.23
N LEU A 36 -26.10 24.36 -16.20
CA LEU A 36 -27.45 24.88 -16.40
C LEU A 36 -28.06 25.25 -15.03
N ASP A 37 -28.62 26.46 -14.92
CA ASP A 37 -29.39 26.86 -13.74
C ASP A 37 -30.80 26.26 -13.82
N ILE A 38 -30.94 25.05 -13.29
CA ILE A 38 -32.17 24.24 -13.38
C ILE A 38 -33.22 24.65 -12.35
N SER A 39 -32.85 25.53 -11.40
CA SER A 39 -33.66 25.83 -10.23
C SER A 39 -35.02 26.45 -10.55
N ASN A 40 -35.22 27.00 -11.76
CA ASN A 40 -36.47 27.68 -12.16
C ASN A 40 -36.77 27.64 -13.68
N GLU A 41 -36.21 26.71 -14.45
CA GLU A 41 -36.41 26.65 -15.90
C GLU A 41 -37.04 25.33 -16.38
N ASN A 42 -38.00 25.42 -17.30
CA ASN A 42 -38.55 24.25 -17.98
C ASN A 42 -37.47 23.64 -18.87
N LEU A 43 -36.88 22.54 -18.38
CA LEU A 43 -35.90 21.77 -19.13
C LEU A 43 -36.62 21.00 -20.23
N THR A 44 -36.11 21.09 -21.45
CA THR A 44 -36.62 20.30 -22.59
C THR A 44 -35.51 19.42 -23.12
N PHE A 45 -35.85 18.16 -23.39
CA PHE A 45 -34.93 17.18 -23.94
C PHE A 45 -35.46 16.62 -25.25
N GLY A 46 -34.53 16.26 -26.13
CA GLY A 46 -34.85 15.79 -27.46
C GLY A 46 -33.66 15.16 -28.15
N PHE A 47 -33.89 14.71 -29.37
CA PHE A 47 -32.91 14.01 -30.18
C PHE A 47 -32.67 14.74 -31.48
N ILE A 48 -31.41 14.89 -31.86
CA ILE A 48 -31.00 15.39 -33.16
C ILE A 48 -30.79 14.17 -34.07
N MET A 49 -31.73 13.97 -34.98
CA MET A 49 -31.64 12.99 -36.07
C MET A 49 -31.71 13.72 -37.41
N ASP A 50 -30.54 14.14 -37.88
CA ASP A 50 -30.37 14.81 -39.17
C ASP A 50 -31.37 15.97 -39.35
N GLY A 51 -32.30 15.86 -40.31
CA GLY A 51 -33.30 16.89 -40.64
C GLY A 51 -34.61 16.81 -39.85
N VAL A 52 -34.75 15.90 -38.88
CA VAL A 52 -36.01 15.70 -38.13
C VAL A 52 -36.07 16.67 -36.94
N THR A 53 -36.78 17.78 -37.12
CA THR A 53 -36.90 18.83 -36.08
C THR A 53 -37.93 18.53 -34.99
N GLN A 54 -38.89 17.65 -35.26
CA GLN A 54 -39.95 17.26 -34.30
C GLN A 54 -39.41 16.54 -33.07
N LEU A 55 -38.18 16.04 -33.14
CA LEU A 55 -37.56 15.32 -32.03
C LEU A 55 -36.77 16.22 -31.09
N LEU A 56 -36.58 17.50 -31.45
CA LEU A 56 -35.82 18.47 -30.65
C LEU A 56 -36.52 18.80 -29.32
N THR A 57 -37.86 18.76 -29.31
CA THR A 57 -38.73 19.03 -28.15
C THR A 57 -39.54 17.80 -27.74
N TRP A 58 -39.02 16.60 -28.04
CA TRP A 58 -39.73 15.34 -27.86
C TRP A 58 -40.36 15.17 -26.47
N SER A 59 -39.66 15.64 -25.42
CA SER A 59 -40.16 15.60 -24.04
C SER A 59 -41.49 16.33 -23.85
N GLN A 60 -41.60 17.52 -24.44
CA GLN A 60 -42.76 18.37 -24.34
C GLN A 60 -43.92 17.85 -25.19
N ASP A 61 -43.60 17.30 -26.35
CA ASP A 61 -44.59 16.79 -27.30
C ASP A 61 -45.20 15.44 -26.87
N ASN A 62 -44.50 14.68 -26.02
CA ASN A 62 -44.92 13.34 -25.56
C ASN A 62 -45.21 13.25 -24.06
N ASP A 63 -45.26 14.40 -23.36
CA ASP A 63 -45.48 14.48 -21.91
C ASP A 63 -44.52 13.56 -21.10
N ALA A 64 -43.28 13.46 -21.57
CA ALA A 64 -42.25 12.65 -20.94
C ALA A 64 -41.45 13.50 -19.96
N ASN A 65 -41.49 13.15 -18.67
CA ASN A 65 -40.72 13.80 -17.63
C ASN A 65 -39.41 13.04 -17.37
N LEU A 66 -38.27 13.70 -17.57
CA LEU A 66 -36.95 13.15 -17.24
C LEU A 66 -36.44 13.86 -15.99
N GLU A 67 -36.22 13.08 -14.93
CA GLU A 67 -35.72 13.61 -13.67
C GLU A 67 -34.21 13.55 -13.63
N TYR A 68 -33.58 14.68 -13.33
CA TYR A 68 -32.16 14.75 -13.06
C TYR A 68 -31.93 14.80 -11.55
N PHE A 69 -30.97 14.00 -11.10
CA PHE A 69 -30.51 14.00 -9.72
C PHE A 69 -29.19 14.75 -9.62
N GLU A 70 -28.99 15.42 -8.48
CA GLU A 70 -27.71 16.07 -8.19
C GLU A 70 -26.60 15.03 -8.04
N ASP A 71 -25.40 15.41 -8.46
CA ASP A 71 -24.22 14.55 -8.31
C ASP A 71 -23.93 14.25 -6.83
N PRO A 72 -23.53 13.01 -6.48
CA PRO A 72 -23.22 12.64 -5.12
C PRO A 72 -22.00 13.41 -4.59
N ILE A 73 -22.10 13.92 -3.36
CA ILE A 73 -20.96 14.55 -2.69
C ILE A 73 -20.20 13.48 -1.89
N ILE A 74 -18.96 13.16 -2.29
CA ILE A 74 -18.13 12.17 -1.56
C ILE A 74 -17.12 12.89 -0.67
N THR A 75 -17.18 12.70 0.66
CA THR A 75 -16.24 13.32 1.62
C THR A 75 -15.60 12.28 2.54
N ASN A 76 -14.26 12.18 2.51
CA ASN A 76 -13.43 11.49 3.52
C ASN A 76 -14.00 10.14 4.04
N LEU A 77 -14.06 9.12 3.18
CA LEU A 77 -14.51 7.75 3.50
C LEU A 77 -15.95 7.60 4.00
N LYS A 78 -16.74 8.67 4.06
CA LYS A 78 -18.20 8.65 4.16
C LYS A 78 -18.77 9.18 2.86
N VAL A 79 -19.63 8.39 2.24
CA VAL A 79 -20.29 8.85 1.04
C VAL A 79 -21.48 9.69 1.50
N GLY A 80 -21.66 10.89 0.96
CA GLY A 80 -22.67 11.84 1.41
C GLY A 80 -24.10 11.33 1.26
N GLU A 81 -25.06 12.14 1.72
CA GLU A 81 -26.50 11.91 1.49
C GLU A 81 -26.80 11.75 -0.02
N ARG A 82 -27.76 10.85 -0.35
CA ARG A 82 -28.39 10.65 -1.68
C ARG A 82 -27.67 9.73 -2.70
N ILE A 83 -27.01 8.67 -2.26
CA ILE A 83 -26.43 7.65 -3.17
C ILE A 83 -27.49 6.69 -3.70
N ASP A 84 -28.47 6.37 -2.85
CA ASP A 84 -29.56 5.43 -3.10
C ASP A 84 -30.53 5.87 -4.20
N SER A 85 -30.66 7.18 -4.40
CA SER A 85 -31.66 7.77 -5.29
C SER A 85 -31.20 7.89 -6.75
N ALA A 86 -29.90 7.84 -7.02
CA ALA A 86 -29.34 8.20 -8.33
C ALA A 86 -28.33 7.19 -8.92
N ILE A 87 -27.86 6.19 -8.15
CA ILE A 87 -26.70 5.37 -8.56
C ILE A 87 -26.92 3.89 -8.29
N LYS A 88 -26.68 3.05 -9.31
CA LYS A 88 -26.70 1.59 -9.18
C LYS A 88 -25.32 1.02 -8.85
N ALA A 89 -25.28 -0.05 -8.07
CA ALA A 89 -24.04 -0.72 -7.66
C ALA A 89 -23.16 -1.18 -8.82
N GLY A 90 -23.76 -1.60 -9.93
CA GLY A 90 -23.02 -2.03 -11.13
C GLY A 90 -22.39 -0.90 -11.94
N GLU A 91 -22.76 0.37 -11.68
CA GLU A 91 -22.26 1.52 -12.44
C GLU A 91 -21.06 2.19 -11.76
N ILE A 92 -20.80 1.87 -10.49
CA ILE A 92 -19.68 2.41 -9.73
C ILE A 92 -18.47 1.49 -9.89
N ILE A 93 -17.33 2.07 -10.26
CA ILE A 93 -16.05 1.39 -10.29
C ILE A 93 -15.15 2.02 -9.24
N VAL A 94 -14.87 1.25 -8.18
CA VAL A 94 -13.86 1.61 -7.18
C VAL A 94 -12.53 0.98 -7.58
N THR A 95 -11.45 1.76 -7.57
CA THR A 95 -10.10 1.28 -7.87
C THR A 95 -9.12 1.66 -6.78
N ILE A 96 -8.17 0.77 -6.48
CA ILE A 96 -7.10 0.95 -5.51
C ILE A 96 -5.78 0.80 -6.28
N GLY A 97 -5.12 1.93 -6.57
CA GLY A 97 -4.14 1.95 -7.66
C GLY A 97 -4.81 1.46 -8.95
N VAL A 98 -4.17 0.54 -9.67
CA VAL A 98 -4.69 -0.04 -10.92
C VAL A 98 -5.74 -1.15 -10.71
N GLU A 99 -5.86 -1.68 -9.50
CA GLU A 99 -6.76 -2.81 -9.22
C GLU A 99 -8.19 -2.35 -8.97
N ARG A 100 -9.17 -3.16 -9.40
CA ARG A 100 -10.60 -2.89 -9.17
C ARG A 100 -11.04 -3.54 -7.87
N CYS A 101 -11.77 -2.79 -7.05
CA CYS A 101 -12.41 -3.27 -5.83
C CYS A 101 -13.90 -3.48 -6.12
N PRO A 102 -14.39 -4.74 -6.24
CA PRO A 102 -15.80 -5.00 -6.49
C PRO A 102 -16.64 -4.43 -5.34
N VAL A 103 -17.63 -3.61 -5.67
CA VAL A 103 -18.53 -3.03 -4.66
C VAL A 103 -19.50 -4.11 -4.23
N SER A 104 -19.43 -4.52 -2.96
CA SER A 104 -20.25 -5.59 -2.40
C SER A 104 -21.54 -5.06 -1.77
N LEU A 105 -21.58 -3.79 -1.36
CA LEU A 105 -22.77 -3.17 -0.78
C LEU A 105 -22.82 -1.66 -1.06
N ILE A 106 -23.99 -1.20 -1.51
CA ILE A 106 -24.41 0.19 -1.42
C ILE A 106 -25.48 0.26 -0.34
N THR A 107 -25.14 0.83 0.81
CA THR A 107 -26.12 1.30 1.79
C THR A 107 -26.26 2.81 1.55
N GLY A 108 -27.42 3.44 1.75
CA GLY A 108 -27.74 4.80 1.24
C GLY A 108 -26.72 5.94 1.48
N THR A 109 -25.71 5.75 2.34
CA THR A 109 -24.58 6.68 2.60
C THR A 109 -23.19 6.00 2.60
N THR A 110 -23.05 4.73 2.22
CA THR A 110 -21.77 4.00 2.36
C THR A 110 -21.54 3.03 1.21
N LEU A 111 -20.36 3.14 0.60
CA LEU A 111 -19.81 2.18 -0.36
C LEU A 111 -18.86 1.24 0.37
N VAL A 112 -19.13 -0.06 0.30
CA VAL A 112 -18.25 -1.10 0.86
C VAL A 112 -17.73 -1.95 -0.29
N CYS A 113 -16.41 -2.17 -0.29
CA CYS A 113 -15.75 -3.05 -1.24
C CYS A 113 -14.75 -3.95 -0.49
N GLU A 114 -14.48 -5.14 -1.03
CA GLU A 114 -13.52 -6.08 -0.45
C GLU A 114 -12.10 -5.75 -0.94
N LEU A 115 -11.24 -5.43 0.02
CA LEU A 115 -9.83 -5.12 -0.23
C LEU A 115 -9.09 -6.37 -0.77
N PRO A 116 -8.21 -6.23 -1.77
CA PRO A 116 -7.36 -7.33 -2.20
C PRO A 116 -6.42 -7.77 -1.07
N ASP A 117 -6.06 -9.06 -1.03
CA ASP A 117 -5.19 -9.64 0.00
C ASP A 117 -3.75 -9.11 -0.08
N GLU A 118 -3.28 -8.82 -1.29
CA GLU A 118 -1.96 -8.25 -1.55
C GLU A 118 -2.08 -6.75 -1.87
N ALA A 119 -1.10 -5.97 -1.41
CA ALA A 119 -1.07 -4.54 -1.67
C ALA A 119 -0.83 -4.27 -3.16
N PRO A 120 -1.73 -3.52 -3.85
CA PRO A 120 -1.53 -3.17 -5.25
C PRO A 120 -0.31 -2.27 -5.43
N ALA A 121 0.18 -2.22 -6.69
CA ALA A 121 1.25 -1.31 -7.06
C ALA A 121 0.92 0.15 -6.68
N ALA A 122 1.95 0.87 -6.24
CA ALA A 122 1.83 2.29 -5.97
C ALA A 122 1.42 3.05 -7.24
N GLY A 123 0.55 4.05 -7.07
CA GLY A 123 0.08 4.87 -8.18
C GLY A 123 -1.43 5.09 -8.15
N ASP A 124 -1.93 5.73 -9.20
CA ASP A 124 -3.34 5.97 -9.40
C ASP A 124 -4.02 4.87 -10.23
N TYR A 125 -5.27 5.11 -10.63
CA TYR A 125 -6.05 4.17 -11.44
C TYR A 125 -5.58 4.01 -12.89
N MET A 126 -4.69 4.87 -13.36
CA MET A 126 -4.00 4.76 -14.64
C MET A 126 -2.60 4.14 -14.50
N GLY A 127 -2.15 3.88 -13.27
CA GLY A 127 -0.80 3.39 -12.98
C GLY A 127 0.26 4.50 -12.98
N GLU A 128 -0.16 5.76 -12.94
CA GLU A 128 0.78 6.88 -12.82
C GLU A 128 1.29 7.01 -11.39
N ASP A 129 2.59 7.29 -11.26
CA ASP A 129 3.19 7.47 -9.94
C ASP A 129 2.69 8.78 -9.30
N THR A 130 2.24 8.65 -8.06
CA THR A 130 1.71 9.75 -7.26
C THR A 130 2.74 10.32 -6.28
N GLY A 131 3.99 9.82 -6.34
CA GLY A 131 5.15 10.31 -5.59
C GLY A 131 5.17 9.91 -4.12
N LYS A 132 4.16 9.16 -3.65
CA LYS A 132 4.06 8.68 -2.26
C LYS A 132 4.37 7.21 -2.08
N GLY A 133 4.56 6.45 -3.15
CA GLY A 133 4.80 5.01 -3.08
C GLY A 133 3.63 4.22 -2.47
N LEU A 134 2.40 4.74 -2.55
CA LEU A 134 1.19 4.12 -2.03
C LEU A 134 0.10 4.10 -3.12
N PRO A 135 -0.77 3.08 -3.16
CA PRO A 135 -1.90 3.07 -4.08
C PRO A 135 -2.95 4.11 -3.66
N VAL A 136 -3.51 4.81 -4.65
CA VAL A 136 -4.58 5.81 -4.46
C VAL A 136 -5.93 5.18 -4.74
N VAL A 137 -6.90 5.45 -3.87
CA VAL A 137 -8.28 5.02 -4.03
C VAL A 137 -9.05 6.05 -4.84
N TRP A 138 -9.69 5.57 -5.90
CA TRP A 138 -10.56 6.34 -6.79
C TRP A 138 -11.93 5.70 -6.90
N VAL A 139 -12.96 6.53 -7.00
CA VAL A 139 -14.33 6.13 -7.29
C VAL A 139 -14.73 6.76 -8.61
N ARG A 140 -15.22 5.94 -9.54
CA ARG A 140 -15.67 6.37 -10.86
C ARG A 140 -17.12 5.97 -11.06
N HIS A 141 -17.93 6.89 -11.55
CA HIS A 141 -19.30 6.65 -11.99
C HIS A 141 -19.52 7.47 -13.26
N ASN A 142 -19.64 6.82 -14.41
CA ASN A 142 -19.70 7.47 -15.71
C ASN A 142 -18.57 8.51 -15.93
N ASN A 143 -18.92 9.79 -16.02
CA ASN A 143 -18.01 10.93 -16.20
C ASN A 143 -17.43 11.47 -14.88
N LEU A 144 -17.96 11.04 -13.73
CA LEU A 144 -17.52 11.49 -12.43
C LEU A 144 -16.33 10.68 -11.94
N LYS A 145 -15.30 11.37 -11.45
CA LYS A 145 -14.09 10.77 -10.89
C LYS A 145 -13.77 11.45 -9.57
N PHE A 146 -13.81 10.68 -8.50
CA PHE A 146 -13.51 11.16 -7.15
C PHE A 146 -12.27 10.47 -6.60
N ARG A 147 -11.33 11.28 -6.12
CA ARG A 147 -10.14 10.79 -5.41
C ARG A 147 -10.42 10.77 -3.92
N LEU A 148 -10.36 9.60 -3.29
CA LEU A 148 -10.60 9.47 -1.85
C LEU A 148 -9.33 9.70 -1.02
N GLY A 149 -8.19 9.15 -1.46
CA GLY A 149 -6.94 9.24 -0.72
C GLY A 149 -6.00 8.07 -0.96
N TYR A 150 -4.98 7.96 -0.11
CA TYR A 150 -3.99 6.88 -0.15
C TYR A 150 -4.37 5.75 0.79
N LEU A 151 -4.10 4.52 0.38
CA LEU A 151 -4.33 3.33 1.19
C LEU A 151 -3.00 2.76 1.69
N VAL A 152 -2.93 2.44 2.98
CA VAL A 152 -1.78 1.79 3.60
C VAL A 152 -2.19 0.37 3.98
N TYR A 153 -1.53 -0.62 3.38
CA TYR A 153 -1.75 -2.01 3.74
C TYR A 153 -1.02 -2.35 5.03
N PRO A 154 -1.66 -3.11 5.95
CA PRO A 154 -0.96 -3.66 7.09
C PRO A 154 0.15 -4.57 6.56
N SER A 155 1.40 -4.23 6.86
CA SER A 155 2.54 -5.07 6.48
C SER A 155 2.44 -6.40 7.23
N THR A 156 1.97 -7.44 6.57
CA THR A 156 2.08 -8.80 7.06
C THR A 156 3.54 -9.18 6.95
N VAL A 157 4.31 -8.91 8.01
CA VAL A 157 5.68 -9.39 8.10
C VAL A 157 5.60 -10.90 7.94
N PRO A 158 6.18 -11.48 6.87
CA PRO A 158 6.00 -12.91 6.62
C PRO A 158 6.55 -13.64 7.84
N LEU A 159 5.76 -14.56 8.40
CA LEU A 159 6.13 -15.29 9.62
C LEU A 159 7.53 -15.92 9.50
N VAL A 160 7.93 -16.27 8.27
CA VAL A 160 9.27 -16.74 7.91
C VAL A 160 10.38 -15.75 8.30
N ALA A 161 10.19 -14.44 8.09
CA ALA A 161 11.15 -13.40 8.46
C ALA A 161 11.30 -13.23 9.98
N ILE A 162 10.33 -13.67 10.77
CA ILE A 162 10.40 -13.67 12.24
C ILE A 162 10.96 -15.00 12.77
N LEU A 163 10.51 -16.12 12.21
CA LEU A 163 10.85 -17.46 12.69
C LEU A 163 12.29 -17.89 12.35
N VAL A 164 12.79 -17.54 11.15
CA VAL A 164 14.14 -17.93 10.71
C VAL A 164 15.25 -17.31 11.57
N PRO A 165 15.28 -15.99 11.85
CA PRO A 165 16.32 -15.41 12.71
C PRO A 165 16.21 -15.88 14.16
N SER A 166 15.01 -16.23 14.65
CA SER A 166 14.81 -16.73 16.01
C SER A 166 15.55 -18.05 16.29
N LEU A 167 15.71 -18.93 15.29
CA LEU A 167 16.40 -20.21 15.45
C LEU A 167 17.89 -20.14 15.10
N VAL A 168 18.27 -19.36 14.09
CA VAL A 168 19.64 -19.33 13.57
C VAL A 168 20.59 -18.55 14.47
N ILE A 169 20.15 -17.39 15.00
CA ILE A 169 20.96 -16.51 15.85
C ILE A 169 21.41 -17.17 17.16
N PRO A 170 20.54 -17.86 17.94
CA PRO A 170 20.97 -18.51 19.17
C PRO A 170 21.91 -19.70 18.92
N LEU A 171 21.68 -20.46 17.84
CA LEU A 171 22.56 -21.58 17.47
C LEU A 171 23.96 -21.10 17.09
N SER A 172 24.07 -20.05 16.27
CA SER A 172 25.37 -19.49 15.89
C SER A 172 26.11 -18.90 17.09
N MET A 173 25.41 -18.20 17.98
CA MET A 173 25.99 -17.65 19.21
C MET A 173 26.47 -18.75 20.16
N ALA A 174 25.70 -19.82 20.33
CA ALA A 174 26.09 -20.96 21.17
C ALA A 174 27.38 -21.64 20.66
N ILE A 175 27.53 -21.79 19.35
CA ILE A 175 28.73 -22.38 18.74
C ILE A 175 29.96 -21.50 18.97
N LEU A 176 29.83 -20.18 18.79
CA LEU A 176 30.93 -19.23 19.03
C LEU A 176 31.35 -19.20 20.51
N LEU A 177 30.39 -19.23 21.43
CA LEU A 177 30.66 -19.31 22.87
C LEU A 177 31.33 -20.63 23.25
N ALA A 178 30.90 -21.76 22.67
CA ALA A 178 31.53 -23.05 22.90
C ALA A 178 32.98 -23.07 22.38
N ALA A 179 33.22 -22.55 21.17
CA ALA A 179 34.55 -22.48 20.56
C ALA A 179 35.50 -21.60 21.39
N THR A 180 35.06 -20.41 21.80
CA THR A 180 35.84 -19.51 22.66
C THR A 180 36.11 -20.12 24.03
N PHE A 181 35.15 -20.82 24.62
CA PHE A 181 35.34 -21.52 25.90
C PHE A 181 36.39 -22.64 25.79
N VAL A 182 36.33 -23.46 24.74
CA VAL A 182 37.32 -24.51 24.47
C VAL A 182 38.70 -23.89 24.27
N TYR A 183 38.80 -22.81 23.47
CA TYR A 183 40.04 -22.09 23.25
C TYR A 183 40.64 -21.53 24.54
N CYS A 184 39.82 -20.89 25.38
CA CYS A 184 40.22 -20.40 26.70
C CYS A 184 40.70 -21.53 27.62
N LYS A 185 40.01 -22.68 27.63
CA LYS A 185 40.46 -23.84 28.42
C LYS A 185 41.77 -24.43 27.92
N GLN A 186 41.98 -24.51 26.61
CA GLN A 186 43.24 -24.97 26.03
C GLN A 186 44.39 -24.01 26.39
N LEU A 187 44.15 -22.71 26.33
CA LEU A 187 45.10 -21.68 26.77
C LEU A 187 45.41 -21.79 28.26
N GLN A 188 44.41 -22.01 29.12
CA GLN A 188 44.62 -22.20 30.55
C GLN A 188 45.40 -23.49 30.86
N ARG A 189 45.12 -24.58 30.16
CA ARG A 189 45.92 -25.82 30.24
C ARG A 189 47.36 -25.57 29.82
N LYS A 190 47.58 -24.87 28.70
CA LYS A 190 48.92 -24.51 28.23
C LYS A 190 49.68 -23.65 29.25
N ARG A 191 49.04 -22.59 29.76
CA ARG A 191 49.61 -21.71 30.81
C ARG A 191 49.93 -22.46 32.11
N THR A 192 49.09 -23.42 32.52
CA THR A 192 49.37 -24.24 33.71
C THR A 192 50.50 -25.23 33.50
N HIS A 193 50.66 -25.77 32.29
CA HIS A 193 51.83 -26.59 31.93
C HIS A 193 53.13 -25.77 31.92
N ASP A 194 53.13 -24.59 31.30
CA ASP A 194 54.33 -23.74 31.20
C ASP A 194 54.81 -23.25 32.58
N ARG A 195 53.88 -22.90 33.48
CA ARG A 195 54.22 -22.52 34.88
C ARG A 195 54.88 -23.65 35.66
N ARG A 196 54.45 -24.90 35.46
CA ARG A 196 55.05 -26.07 36.12
C ARG A 196 56.46 -26.34 35.59
N LEU A 197 56.68 -26.16 34.29
CA LEU A 197 58.00 -26.29 33.66
C LEU A 197 58.98 -25.21 34.15
N LEU A 198 58.54 -23.95 34.16
CA LEU A 198 59.34 -22.83 34.66
C LEU A 198 59.71 -23.01 36.14
N GLY A 199 58.79 -23.46 36.99
CA GLY A 199 59.07 -23.72 38.40
C GLY A 199 60.17 -24.76 38.62
N ARG A 200 60.23 -25.81 37.79
CA ARG A 200 61.30 -26.82 37.84
C ARG A 200 62.66 -26.25 37.44
N ILE A 201 62.70 -25.41 36.41
CA ILE A 201 63.94 -24.78 35.93
C ILE A 201 64.51 -23.84 37.00
N VAL A 202 63.66 -23.03 37.64
CA VAL A 202 64.08 -22.10 38.72
C VAL A 202 64.60 -22.85 39.94
N ALA A 203 63.96 -23.97 40.32
CA ALA A 203 64.41 -24.78 41.46
C ALA A 203 65.83 -25.33 41.26
N ILE A 204 66.13 -25.86 40.06
CA ILE A 204 67.47 -26.35 39.72
C ILE A 204 68.50 -25.22 39.77
N HIS A 205 68.17 -24.03 39.27
CA HIS A 205 69.09 -22.89 39.28
C HIS A 205 69.45 -22.44 40.71
N LEU A 206 68.46 -22.38 41.60
CA LEU A 206 68.68 -22.04 43.02
C LEU A 206 69.56 -23.05 43.74
N GLU A 207 69.41 -24.34 43.42
CA GLU A 207 70.25 -25.40 43.96
C GLU A 207 71.72 -25.21 43.53
N ILE A 208 71.96 -24.97 42.25
CA ILE A 208 73.31 -24.68 41.70
C ILE A 208 73.94 -23.46 42.38
N ASP A 209 73.19 -22.36 42.52
CA ASP A 209 73.69 -21.15 43.18
C ASP A 209 74.06 -21.40 44.65
N SER A 210 73.28 -22.21 45.36
CA SER A 210 73.57 -22.58 46.73
C SER A 210 74.87 -23.40 46.86
N HIS A 211 75.10 -24.33 45.93
CA HIS A 211 76.34 -25.12 45.87
C HIS A 211 77.56 -24.26 45.57
N VAL A 212 77.44 -23.30 44.63
CA VAL A 212 78.51 -22.35 44.31
C VAL A 212 78.85 -21.47 45.52
N LYS A 213 77.83 -20.99 46.25
CA LYS A 213 78.02 -20.14 47.43
C LYS A 213 78.70 -20.91 48.57
N ARG A 214 78.33 -22.17 48.82
CA ARG A 214 79.01 -23.03 49.81
C ARG A 214 80.49 -23.27 49.48
N ARG A 215 80.83 -23.55 48.21
CA ARG A 215 82.24 -23.71 47.81
C ARG A 215 83.06 -22.43 48.02
N LYS A 216 82.48 -21.26 47.73
CA LYS A 216 83.16 -19.97 47.98
C LYS A 216 83.43 -19.73 49.48
N CYS A 217 82.55 -20.17 50.38
CA CYS A 217 82.80 -20.06 51.82
C CYS A 217 83.90 -21.02 52.29
N GLN A 218 83.91 -22.27 51.80
CA GLN A 218 84.93 -23.26 52.16
C GLN A 218 86.34 -22.85 51.69
N ASN A 219 86.46 -22.30 50.49
CA ASN A 219 87.76 -21.81 49.99
C ASN A 219 88.25 -20.57 50.74
N LYS A 220 87.35 -19.73 51.29
CA LYS A 220 87.75 -18.58 52.12
C LYS A 220 88.24 -18.99 53.50
N SER A 221 87.67 -20.04 54.10
CA SER A 221 88.13 -20.57 55.39
C SER A 221 89.44 -21.36 55.33
N ALA A 222 89.87 -21.81 54.15
CA ALA A 222 91.15 -22.49 53.96
C ALA A 222 92.32 -21.52 53.66
N LEU A 223 92.02 -20.22 53.49
CA LEU A 223 93.00 -19.18 53.14
C LEU A 223 93.27 -18.19 54.29
N SER A 224 92.77 -18.49 55.50
CA SER A 224 92.98 -17.73 56.74
C SER A 224 93.55 -18.63 57.82
#